data_AF-A0A9W9Z439-F1
#
_entry.id   AF-A0A9W9Z439-F1
#
_cell.length_a   1.000
_cell.length_b   1.000
_cell.length_c   1.000
_cell.angle_alpha   90.00
_cell.angle_beta   90.00
_cell.angle_gamma   90.00
#
_symmetry.space_group_name_H-M   'P 1'
#
loop_
_entity.id
_entity.type
_entity.pdbx_description
1 polymer ?
#
loop_
_entity_poly.entity_id
_entity_poly.type
_entity_poly.pdbx_seq_one_letter_code
_entity_poly.pdbx_strand_id
1 'polypeptide(L)'
;MKKPKKVNKQELLLSEKTKLELKRMCESGDWVEVPILLSQCLEEADSVKQCALLKKAGTVLQAASCTRLPSDSIYKCLAVLAELFVACDIKNPSRKIISSIFDSLPRGWSSKVLSSVVLNKICQARDILILGKDVPIRCDIDLISDMLECFTLGTDVLLCNGHFGN
;
A
#
# COMPACT_ATOMS: atom_id res chain seq x y z
N MET A 1 30.10 18.63 15.90
CA MET A 1 29.82 17.23 15.47
C MET A 1 28.36 17.13 15.05
N LYS A 2 28.05 16.72 13.80
CA LYS A 2 26.66 16.47 13.38
C LYS A 2 26.19 15.16 14.02
N LYS A 3 25.06 15.19 14.75
CA LYS A 3 24.47 13.97 15.34
C LYS A 3 24.21 12.93 14.22
N PRO A 4 24.55 11.65 14.42
CA PRO A 4 24.25 10.62 13.43
C PRO A 4 22.74 10.58 13.18
N LYS A 5 22.34 10.65 11.91
CA LYS A 5 20.94 10.55 11.50
C LYS A 5 20.44 9.16 11.93
N LYS A 6 19.47 9.10 12.85
CA LYS A 6 18.86 7.83 13.27
C LYS A 6 18.10 7.25 12.08
N VAL A 7 18.69 6.27 11.41
CA VAL A 7 18.07 5.55 10.30
C VAL A 7 17.10 4.52 10.89
N ASN A 8 15.83 4.58 10.49
CA ASN A 8 14.85 3.57 10.87
C ASN A 8 15.17 2.28 10.08
N LYS A 9 15.17 1.14 10.76
CA LYS A 9 15.40 -0.17 10.16
C LYS A 9 14.17 -1.03 10.37
N GLN A 10 13.58 -1.52 9.30
CA GLN A 10 12.40 -2.36 9.34
C GLN A 10 12.39 -3.30 8.13
N GLU A 11 12.24 -4.60 8.37
CA GLU A 11 11.93 -5.57 7.32
C GLU A 11 10.44 -5.46 6.96
N LEU A 12 10.15 -5.35 5.67
CA LEU A 12 8.79 -5.20 5.16
C LEU A 12 8.24 -6.58 4.78
N LEU A 13 7.20 -7.01 5.47
CA LEU A 13 6.57 -8.31 5.25
C LEU A 13 5.26 -8.15 4.49
N LEU A 14 5.18 -8.84 3.35
CA LEU A 14 3.95 -9.02 2.58
C LEU A 14 3.41 -10.44 2.81
N SER A 15 2.12 -10.63 2.53
CA SER A 15 1.51 -11.94 2.40
C SER A 15 2.15 -12.74 1.27
N GLU A 16 2.21 -14.07 1.44
CA GLU A 16 2.82 -14.96 0.45
C GLU A 16 2.15 -14.87 -0.92
N LYS A 17 0.84 -14.62 -0.96
CA LYS A 17 0.10 -14.37 -2.20
C LYS A 17 0.67 -13.15 -2.93
N THR A 18 0.79 -12.02 -2.26
CA THR A 18 1.28 -10.78 -2.85
C THR A 18 2.76 -10.90 -3.27
N LYS A 19 3.60 -11.57 -2.48
CA LYS A 19 5.00 -11.85 -2.86
C LYS A 19 5.09 -12.66 -4.15
N LEU A 20 4.28 -13.72 -4.28
CA LEU A 20 4.27 -14.57 -5.46
C LEU A 20 3.72 -13.85 -6.70
N GLU A 21 2.73 -12.98 -6.53
CA GLU A 21 2.23 -12.12 -7.61
C GLU A 21 3.28 -11.10 -8.04
N LEU A 22 3.96 -10.45 -7.09
CA LEU A 22 5.05 -9.52 -7.35
C LEU A 22 6.18 -10.16 -8.16
N LYS A 23 6.61 -11.35 -7.74
CA LYS A 23 7.64 -12.12 -8.46
C LYS A 23 7.24 -12.42 -9.90
N ARG A 24 6.00 -12.86 -10.13
CA ARG A 24 5.48 -13.12 -11.48
C ARG A 24 5.46 -11.87 -12.36
N MET A 25 5.14 -10.71 -11.78
CA MET A 25 5.15 -9.44 -12.52
C MET A 25 6.57 -9.00 -12.92
N CYS A 26 7.59 -9.32 -12.13
CA CYS A 26 8.99 -9.04 -12.47
C CYS A 26 9.47 -9.84 -13.70
N GLU A 27 8.89 -11.00 -13.99
CA GLU A 27 9.38 -11.90 -15.05
C GLU A 27 8.75 -11.65 -16.42
N SER A 28 7.53 -11.08 -16.48
CA SER A 28 6.76 -11.06 -17.74
C SER A 28 5.71 -9.94 -17.87
N GLY A 29 5.67 -8.97 -16.96
CA GLY A 29 4.61 -7.96 -16.96
C GLY A 29 4.85 -6.79 -17.91
N ASP A 30 3.80 -6.26 -18.52
CA ASP A 30 3.80 -4.83 -18.84
C ASP A 30 4.06 -4.07 -17.54
N TRP A 31 5.04 -3.15 -17.55
CA TRP A 31 5.52 -2.38 -16.39
C TRP A 31 6.55 -3.04 -15.47
N VAL A 32 7.36 -3.98 -15.94
CA VAL A 32 8.41 -4.69 -15.16
C VAL A 32 9.21 -3.79 -14.19
N GLU A 33 9.49 -2.54 -14.54
CA GLU A 33 10.25 -1.61 -13.69
C GLU A 33 9.61 -1.38 -12.31
N VAL A 34 8.29 -1.19 -12.21
CA VAL A 34 7.63 -0.93 -10.92
C VAL A 34 7.69 -2.15 -10.00
N PRO A 35 7.28 -3.36 -10.43
CA PRO A 35 7.48 -4.60 -9.67
C PRO A 35 8.93 -4.83 -9.23
N ILE A 36 9.93 -4.57 -10.08
CA ILE A 36 11.34 -4.72 -9.71
C ILE A 36 11.70 -3.77 -8.56
N LEU A 37 11.32 -2.49 -8.66
CA LEU A 37 11.61 -1.51 -7.61
C LEU A 37 10.91 -1.87 -6.30
N LEU A 38 9.69 -2.38 -6.35
CA LEU A 38 8.96 -2.85 -5.18
C LEU A 38 9.60 -4.11 -4.58
N SER A 39 10.07 -5.05 -5.41
CA SER A 39 10.78 -6.25 -4.95
C SER A 39 12.09 -5.88 -4.26
N GLN A 40 12.88 -4.99 -4.85
CA GLN A 40 14.11 -4.47 -4.23
C GLN A 40 13.83 -3.76 -2.91
N CYS A 41 12.68 -3.08 -2.79
CA CYS A 41 12.29 -2.41 -1.55
C CYS A 41 12.05 -3.41 -0.41
N LEU A 42 11.57 -4.62 -0.71
CA LEU A 42 11.35 -5.68 0.28
C LEU A 42 12.66 -6.31 0.78
N GLU A 43 13.70 -6.29 -0.03
CA GLU A 43 15.03 -6.83 0.30
C GLU A 43 15.85 -5.85 1.16
N GLU A 44 15.42 -4.60 1.27
CA GLU A 44 16.11 -3.58 2.04
C GLU A 44 15.46 -3.37 3.40
N ALA A 45 16.25 -3.41 4.47
CA ALA A 45 15.79 -3.03 5.81
C ALA A 45 16.00 -1.52 6.11
N ASP A 46 16.85 -0.84 5.33
CA ASP A 46 17.17 0.58 5.52
C ASP A 46 16.06 1.48 4.96
N SER A 47 15.37 2.21 5.84
CA SER A 47 14.27 3.11 5.46
C SER A 47 14.68 4.21 4.46
N VAL A 48 15.94 4.64 4.42
CA VAL A 48 16.41 5.62 3.43
C VAL A 48 16.43 5.01 2.04
N LYS A 49 16.90 3.76 1.93
CA LYS A 49 16.91 3.03 0.66
C LYS A 49 15.50 2.65 0.22
N GLN A 50 14.67 2.15 1.14
CA GLN A 50 13.24 1.89 0.89
C GLN A 50 12.55 3.14 0.33
N CYS A 51 12.72 4.30 0.98
CA CYS A 51 12.18 5.57 0.50
C CYS A 51 12.67 5.95 -0.91
N ALA A 52 13.95 5.70 -1.22
CA ALA A 52 14.50 6.00 -2.54
C ALA A 52 13.88 5.12 -3.63
N LEU A 53 13.72 3.82 -3.36
CA LEU A 53 13.09 2.86 -4.27
C LEU A 53 11.60 3.18 -4.47
N LEU A 54 10.87 3.45 -3.39
CA LEU A 54 9.46 3.84 -3.44
C LEU A 54 9.25 5.12 -4.23
N LYS A 55 10.09 6.14 -4.04
CA LYS A 55 10.01 7.39 -4.83
C LYS A 55 10.19 7.13 -6.32
N LYS A 56 11.16 6.29 -6.70
CA LYS A 56 11.36 5.90 -8.11
C LYS A 56 10.11 5.20 -8.67
N ALA A 57 9.57 4.24 -7.93
CA ALA A 57 8.34 3.54 -8.33
C ALA A 57 7.17 4.51 -8.51
N GLY A 58 7.03 5.46 -7.58
CA GLY A 58 6.05 6.55 -7.65
C GLY A 58 6.18 7.39 -8.91
N THR A 59 7.39 7.84 -9.25
CA THR A 59 7.64 8.62 -10.47
C THR A 59 7.25 7.85 -11.73
N VAL A 60 7.58 6.57 -11.81
CA VAL A 60 7.22 5.71 -12.95
C VAL A 60 5.70 5.56 -13.06
N LEU A 61 5.00 5.31 -11.94
CA LEU A 61 3.54 5.24 -11.90
C LEU A 61 2.86 6.56 -12.28
N GLN A 62 3.40 7.69 -11.82
CA GLN A 62 2.87 9.01 -12.16
C GLN A 62 3.01 9.30 -13.65
N ALA A 63 4.20 9.09 -14.22
CA ALA A 63 4.43 9.24 -15.66
C ALA A 63 3.50 8.34 -16.49
N ALA A 64 3.27 7.11 -16.03
CA ALA A 64 2.32 6.17 -16.63
C ALA A 64 0.89 6.72 -16.68
N SER A 65 0.43 7.25 -15.55
CA SER A 65 -0.93 7.72 -15.37
C SER A 65 -1.32 8.88 -16.28
N CYS A 66 -0.34 9.63 -16.78
CA CYS A 66 -0.57 10.73 -17.72
C CYS A 66 -0.87 10.25 -19.16
N THR A 67 -0.52 9.00 -19.49
CA THR A 67 -0.50 8.54 -20.89
C THR A 67 -1.34 7.29 -21.15
N ARG A 68 -1.76 6.57 -20.10
CA ARG A 68 -2.37 5.24 -20.22
C ARG A 68 -3.53 5.06 -19.24
N LEU A 69 -4.43 4.14 -19.58
CA LEU A 69 -5.44 3.62 -18.66
C LEU A 69 -4.81 2.57 -17.72
N PRO A 70 -5.37 2.36 -16.52
CA PRO A 70 -4.80 1.40 -15.58
C PRO A 70 -5.00 -0.03 -16.11
N SER A 71 -3.90 -0.79 -16.16
CA SER A 71 -3.93 -2.23 -16.45
C SER A 71 -4.01 -3.05 -15.17
N ASP A 72 -4.30 -4.33 -15.30
CA ASP A 72 -4.31 -5.27 -14.17
C ASP A 72 -2.96 -5.30 -13.41
N SER A 73 -1.84 -5.24 -14.14
CA SER A 73 -0.49 -5.15 -13.54
C SER A 73 -0.31 -3.90 -12.67
N ILE A 74 -0.87 -2.76 -13.09
CA ILE A 74 -0.84 -1.52 -12.30
C ILE A 74 -1.64 -1.70 -11.02
N TYR A 75 -2.86 -2.23 -11.09
CA TYR A 75 -3.67 -2.49 -9.90
C TYR A 75 -2.99 -3.45 -8.93
N LYS A 76 -2.27 -4.46 -9.41
CA LYS A 76 -1.44 -5.34 -8.59
C LYS A 76 -0.27 -4.61 -7.93
N CYS A 77 0.42 -3.73 -8.65
CA CYS A 77 1.48 -2.89 -8.07
C CYS A 77 0.93 -1.95 -6.98
N LEU A 78 -0.25 -1.38 -7.20
CA LEU A 78 -0.94 -0.56 -6.21
C LEU A 78 -1.37 -1.39 -5.00
N ALA A 79 -1.80 -2.63 -5.18
CA ALA A 79 -2.12 -3.54 -4.09
C ALA A 79 -0.89 -3.85 -3.22
N VAL A 80 0.27 -4.07 -3.86
CA VAL A 80 1.56 -4.24 -3.16
C VAL A 80 1.90 -2.98 -2.34
N LEU A 81 1.77 -1.78 -2.93
CA LEU A 81 1.99 -0.52 -2.22
C LEU A 81 1.05 -0.33 -1.02
N ALA A 82 -0.22 -0.67 -1.16
CA ALA A 82 -1.19 -0.58 -0.07
C ALA A 82 -0.86 -1.56 1.07
N GLU A 83 -0.43 -2.78 0.74
CA GLU A 83 0.00 -3.75 1.75
C GLU A 83 1.31 -3.33 2.43
N LEU A 84 2.25 -2.74 1.68
CA LEU A 84 3.45 -2.11 2.24
C LEU A 84 3.12 -0.98 3.24
N PHE A 85 2.11 -0.15 2.92
CA PHE A 85 1.66 0.90 3.84
C PHE A 85 1.17 0.33 5.16
N VAL A 86 0.36 -0.75 5.09
CA VAL A 86 -0.15 -1.48 6.25
C VAL A 86 0.97 -2.13 7.06
N ALA A 87 1.97 -2.71 6.38
CA ALA A 87 3.09 -3.39 7.03
C ALA A 87 4.11 -2.43 7.66
N CYS A 88 4.22 -1.20 7.15
CA CYS A 88 5.16 -0.22 7.68
C CYS A 88 4.76 0.25 9.09
N ASP A 89 5.74 0.34 9.99
CA ASP A 89 5.56 0.99 11.28
C ASP A 89 5.14 2.45 11.08
N ILE A 90 4.32 3.00 11.98
CA ILE A 90 3.86 4.40 11.91
C ILE A 90 5.02 5.41 11.89
N LYS A 91 6.19 5.01 12.42
CA LYS A 91 7.42 5.82 12.45
C LYS A 91 8.31 5.62 11.22
N ASN A 92 7.97 4.69 10.32
CA ASN A 92 8.72 4.44 9.10
C ASN A 92 8.38 5.53 8.06
N PRO A 93 9.37 6.31 7.57
CA PRO A 93 9.11 7.36 6.58
C PRO A 93 8.54 6.83 5.25
N SER A 94 8.72 5.54 4.95
CA SER A 94 8.14 4.88 3.78
C SER A 94 6.62 5.02 3.73
N ARG A 95 5.90 5.07 4.87
CA ARG A 95 4.44 5.32 4.90
C ARG A 95 4.07 6.62 4.21
N LYS A 96 4.76 7.71 4.55
CA LYS A 96 4.49 9.03 3.97
C LYS A 96 4.78 9.08 2.48
N ILE A 97 5.82 8.37 2.04
CA ILE A 97 6.12 8.25 0.61
C ILE A 97 5.00 7.49 -0.10
N ILE A 98 4.54 6.37 0.45
CA ILE A 98 3.44 5.59 -0.13
C ILE A 98 2.15 6.44 -0.20
N SER A 99 1.79 7.15 0.86
CA SER A 99 0.65 8.09 0.85
C SER A 99 0.77 9.11 -0.27
N SER A 100 1.93 9.77 -0.39
CA SER A 100 2.20 10.74 -1.45
C SER A 100 2.13 10.13 -2.85
N ILE A 101 2.47 8.86 -3.04
CA ILE A 101 2.33 8.17 -4.33
C ILE A 101 0.85 8.07 -4.66
N PHE A 102 0.03 7.55 -3.75
CA PHE A 102 -1.41 7.41 -3.98
C PHE A 102 -2.12 8.74 -4.22
N ASP A 103 -1.73 9.81 -3.52
CA ASP A 103 -2.27 11.16 -3.73
C ASP A 103 -1.88 11.76 -5.08
N SER A 104 -0.74 11.35 -5.64
CA SER A 104 -0.25 11.83 -6.94
C SER A 104 -0.89 11.13 -8.14
N LEU A 105 -1.61 10.03 -7.91
CA LEU A 105 -2.23 9.22 -8.95
C LEU A 105 -3.70 9.62 -9.18
N PRO A 106 -4.26 9.38 -10.39
CA PRO A 106 -5.67 9.58 -10.64
C PRO A 106 -6.53 8.82 -9.65
N ARG A 107 -7.55 9.47 -9.08
CA ARG A 107 -8.44 8.88 -8.05
C ARG A 107 -8.96 7.49 -8.44
N GLY A 108 -9.38 7.29 -9.70
CA GLY A 108 -9.87 5.99 -10.18
C GLY A 108 -8.87 4.82 -10.11
N TRP A 109 -7.57 5.09 -9.99
CA TRP A 109 -6.53 4.07 -9.83
C TRP A 109 -6.39 3.64 -8.38
N SER A 110 -6.32 4.62 -7.48
CA SER A 110 -6.04 4.42 -6.05
C SER A 110 -7.28 3.96 -5.29
N SER A 111 -8.44 4.54 -5.58
CA SER A 111 -9.67 4.33 -4.81
C SER A 111 -10.09 2.87 -4.73
N LYS A 112 -10.07 2.12 -5.85
CA LYS A 112 -10.49 0.71 -5.87
C LYS A 112 -9.63 -0.16 -4.94
N VAL A 113 -8.30 0.03 -5.01
CA VAL A 113 -7.35 -0.79 -4.25
C VAL A 113 -7.42 -0.46 -2.76
N LEU A 114 -7.29 0.82 -2.44
CA LEU A 114 -7.28 1.28 -1.05
C LEU A 114 -8.61 0.99 -0.35
N SER A 115 -9.73 1.14 -1.05
CA SER A 115 -11.05 0.83 -0.50
C SER A 115 -11.21 -0.66 -0.19
N SER A 116 -10.64 -1.55 -1.00
CA SER A 116 -10.63 -2.99 -0.74
C SER A 116 -9.78 -3.34 0.49
N VAL A 117 -8.63 -2.68 0.67
CA VAL A 117 -7.77 -2.89 1.85
C VAL A 117 -8.47 -2.43 3.13
N VAL A 118 -9.11 -1.25 3.11
CA VAL A 118 -9.90 -0.75 4.25
C VAL A 118 -11.03 -1.73 4.60
N LEU A 119 -11.78 -2.21 3.61
CA LEU A 119 -12.87 -3.16 3.84
C LEU A 119 -12.36 -4.48 4.42
N ASN A 120 -11.26 -5.02 3.89
CA ASN A 120 -10.66 -6.25 4.41
C ASN A 120 -10.26 -6.07 5.88
N LYS A 121 -9.70 -4.92 6.25
CA LYS A 121 -9.35 -4.61 7.65
C LYS A 121 -10.58 -4.49 8.55
N ILE A 122 -11.66 -3.86 8.07
CA ILE A 122 -12.93 -3.82 8.80
C ILE A 122 -13.49 -5.23 9.02
N CYS A 123 -13.49 -6.09 7.98
CA CYS A 123 -13.95 -7.48 8.09
C CYS A 123 -13.11 -8.27 9.09
N GLN A 124 -11.78 -8.14 9.06
CA GLN A 124 -10.87 -8.78 10.03
C GLN A 124 -11.19 -8.35 11.47
N ALA A 125 -11.36 -7.04 11.71
CA ALA A 125 -11.71 -6.50 13.01
C ALA A 125 -13.08 -7.01 13.50
N ARG A 126 -14.08 -7.07 12.59
CA ARG A 126 -15.41 -7.61 12.90
C ARG A 126 -15.35 -9.08 13.28
N ASP A 127 -14.63 -9.89 12.51
CA ASP A 127 -14.55 -11.33 12.76
C ASP A 127 -13.83 -11.62 14.08
N ILE A 128 -12.84 -10.81 14.46
CA ILE A 128 -12.21 -10.85 15.80
C ILE A 128 -13.24 -10.59 16.91
N LEU A 129 -14.09 -9.55 16.76
CA LEU A 129 -15.14 -9.23 17.74
C LEU A 129 -16.16 -10.36 17.88
N ILE A 130 -16.61 -10.92 16.76
CA ILE A 130 -17.61 -12.00 16.74
C ILE A 130 -17.05 -13.27 17.37
N LEU A 131 -15.77 -13.59 17.11
CA LEU A 131 -15.11 -14.78 17.63
C LEU A 131 -14.65 -14.65 19.09
N GLY A 132 -14.92 -13.51 19.74
CA GLY A 132 -14.63 -13.29 21.17
C GLY A 132 -13.16 -13.44 21.53
N LYS A 133 -12.24 -13.23 20.57
CA LYS A 133 -10.81 -13.32 20.85
C LYS A 133 -10.35 -12.03 21.55
N ASP A 134 -9.57 -12.17 22.62
CA ASP A 134 -8.84 -11.09 23.31
C ASP A 134 -7.69 -10.51 22.44
N VAL A 135 -7.96 -10.26 21.17
CA VAL A 135 -7.02 -9.60 20.27
C VAL A 135 -7.23 -8.09 20.42
N PRO A 136 -6.16 -7.30 20.53
CA PRO A 136 -6.26 -5.84 20.62
C PRO A 136 -6.77 -5.26 19.29
N ILE A 137 -8.09 -5.21 19.12
CA ILE A 137 -8.79 -4.58 17.99
C ILE A 137 -8.41 -3.11 17.81
N ARG A 138 -7.90 -2.49 18.89
CA ARG A 138 -7.38 -1.13 18.89
C ARG A 138 -6.37 -0.91 17.76
N CYS A 139 -5.50 -1.88 17.49
CA CYS A 139 -4.49 -1.77 16.43
C CYS A 139 -5.13 -1.69 15.04
N ASP A 140 -6.17 -2.48 14.77
CA ASP A 140 -6.89 -2.44 13.49
C ASP A 140 -7.70 -1.15 13.34
N ILE A 141 -8.34 -0.68 14.42
CA ILE A 141 -9.09 0.60 14.42
C ILE A 141 -8.14 1.77 14.17
N ASP A 142 -6.99 1.82 14.85
CA ASP A 142 -6.01 2.89 14.68
C ASP A 142 -5.43 2.87 13.26
N LEU A 143 -5.18 1.68 12.69
CA LEU A 143 -4.74 1.55 11.29
C LEU A 143 -5.82 2.00 10.30
N ILE A 144 -7.09 1.65 10.52
CA ILE A 144 -8.20 2.09 9.66
C ILE A 144 -8.34 3.62 9.73
N SER A 145 -8.28 4.21 10.92
CA SER A 145 -8.30 5.67 11.10
C SER A 145 -7.15 6.33 10.35
N ASP A 146 -5.94 5.81 10.50
CA ASP A 146 -4.74 6.32 9.82
C ASP A 146 -4.85 6.19 8.29
N MET A 147 -5.44 5.11 7.78
CA MET A 147 -5.73 4.98 6.35
C MET A 147 -6.75 6.02 5.87
N LEU A 148 -7.82 6.28 6.63
CA LEU A 148 -8.84 7.27 6.28
C LEU A 148 -8.31 8.71 6.36
N GLU A 149 -7.30 8.96 7.21
CA GLU A 149 -6.60 10.25 7.31
C GLU A 149 -5.56 10.42 6.19
N CYS A 150 -4.79 9.37 5.90
CA CYS A 150 -3.70 9.41 4.93
C CYS A 150 -4.18 9.35 3.47
N PHE A 151 -5.38 8.85 3.23
CA PHE A 151 -5.92 8.70 1.88
C PHE A 151 -7.32 9.30 1.85
N THR A 152 -7.66 10.05 0.79
CA THR A 152 -8.98 10.66 0.64
C THR A 152 -10.03 9.61 0.23
N LEU A 153 -10.25 8.60 1.09
CA LEU A 153 -11.00 7.38 0.80
C LEU A 153 -12.49 7.44 1.12
N GLY A 154 -12.97 8.53 1.72
CA GLY A 154 -14.33 8.66 2.28
C GLY A 154 -15.44 8.07 1.39
N THR A 155 -15.98 8.86 0.46
CA THR A 155 -17.08 8.40 -0.41
C THR A 155 -16.68 7.20 -1.27
N ASP A 156 -15.39 7.05 -1.58
CA ASP A 156 -14.88 6.02 -2.48
C ASP A 156 -14.96 4.62 -1.88
N VAL A 157 -14.81 4.46 -0.55
CA VAL A 157 -15.00 3.18 0.13
C VAL A 157 -16.43 2.67 -0.06
N LEU A 158 -17.41 3.57 0.02
CA LEU A 158 -18.83 3.27 -0.21
C LEU A 158 -19.14 3.05 -1.70
N LEU A 159 -18.56 3.85 -2.61
CA LEU A 159 -18.82 3.72 -4.04
C LEU A 159 -18.15 2.49 -4.67
N CYS A 160 -16.96 2.10 -4.19
CA CYS A 160 -16.22 0.96 -4.73
C CYS A 160 -16.67 -0.39 -4.16
N ASN A 161 -17.28 -0.41 -2.96
CA ASN A 161 -17.66 -1.64 -2.28
C ASN A 161 -19.14 -1.73 -1.89
N GLY A 162 -19.87 -0.63 -1.93
CA GLY A 162 -21.31 -0.63 -1.73
C GLY A 162 -21.97 -1.29 -2.92
N HIS A 163 -22.61 -2.43 -2.69
CA HIS A 163 -23.70 -2.84 -3.55
C HIS A 163 -24.82 -1.80 -3.36
N PHE A 164 -24.87 -0.81 -4.24
CA PHE A 164 -26.16 -0.16 -4.55
C PHE A 164 -26.93 -1.19 -5.37
N GLY A 165 -27.51 -2.16 -4.66
CA GLY A 165 -28.46 -3.09 -5.26
C GLY A 165 -29.63 -2.29 -5.81
N ASN A 166 -29.85 -2.42 -7.12
CA ASN A 166 -31.19 -2.33 -7.67
C ASN A 166 -31.88 -3.69 -7.48
#